data_AF-A0A2N5KRJ7-F1
#
_entry.id   AF-A0A2N5KRJ7-F1
#
_cell.length_a   1.000
_cell.length_b   1.000
_cell.length_c   1.000
_cell.angle_alpha   90.00
_cell.angle_beta   90.00
_cell.angle_gamma   90.00
#
_symmetry.space_group_name_H-M   'P 1'
#
loop_
_entity.id
_entity.type
_entity.pdbx_description
1 polymer ?
#
loop_
_entity_poly.entity_id
_entity_poly.type
_entity_poly.pdbx_seq_one_letter_code
_entity_poly.pdbx_strand_id
1 'polypeptide(L)'
;MARKKRDYKAEYRRRIERGLSKGQTRSQARGHPRSGEGHASRRTSTPRYDRRLEEGLKEMRRGKSLKAAARSAHVAPERLRNYATQTGVVRKERRRWVVMDDRRQRQVQIFSGGRAMTIVVPGYAEAELVGRYMAAVGEFLRTNNASNLRPFVGERVADVNGKTYLLETRPNILYRLHALGVEPFEQVYRIVG
;
A
#
# COMPACT_ATOMS: atom_id res chain seq x y z
N MET A 1 42.53 16.37 -20.46
CA MET A 1 42.01 14.98 -20.43
C MET A 1 41.13 14.75 -21.65
N ALA A 2 41.62 14.08 -22.69
CA ALA A 2 40.84 13.80 -23.90
C ALA A 2 39.68 12.83 -23.59
N ARG A 3 38.46 13.18 -24.00
CA ARG A 3 37.26 12.37 -23.77
C ARG A 3 37.36 11.08 -24.61
N LYS A 4 37.51 9.93 -23.96
CA LYS A 4 37.64 8.61 -24.61
C LYS A 4 36.51 8.42 -25.64
N LYS A 5 36.86 8.12 -26.90
CA LYS A 5 35.90 7.92 -27.99
C LYS A 5 35.00 6.73 -27.63
N ARG A 6 33.68 6.96 -27.58
CA ARG A 6 32.70 5.91 -27.24
C ARG A 6 32.65 4.87 -28.35
N ASP A 7 32.72 3.59 -27.98
CA ASP A 7 32.53 2.47 -28.90
C ASP A 7 31.04 2.11 -28.94
N TYR A 8 30.33 2.78 -29.84
CA TYR A 8 28.90 2.59 -30.03
C TYR A 8 28.55 1.15 -30.44
N LYS A 9 29.45 0.44 -31.13
CA LYS A 9 29.21 -0.94 -31.57
C LYS A 9 29.28 -1.92 -30.40
N ALA A 10 30.29 -1.78 -29.55
CA ALA A 10 30.39 -2.56 -28.32
C ALA A 10 29.26 -2.22 -27.33
N GLU A 11 28.92 -0.94 -27.17
CA GLU A 11 27.78 -0.51 -26.33
C GLU A 11 26.46 -1.10 -26.82
N TYR A 12 26.21 -1.08 -28.13
CA TYR A 12 25.03 -1.65 -28.74
C TYR A 12 24.95 -3.18 -28.53
N ARG A 13 26.07 -3.89 -28.76
CA ARG A 13 26.14 -5.34 -28.52
C ARG A 13 25.81 -5.68 -27.06
N ARG A 14 26.44 -5.00 -26.10
CA ARG A 14 26.17 -5.17 -24.66
C ARG A 14 24.70 -4.91 -24.31
N ARG A 15 24.08 -3.92 -24.96
CA ARG A 15 22.65 -3.61 -24.77
C ARG A 15 21.76 -4.75 -25.25
N ILE A 16 22.04 -5.34 -26.41
CA ILE A 16 21.28 -6.47 -26.95
C ILE A 16 21.49 -7.73 -26.11
N GLU A 17 22.74 -8.08 -25.78
CA GLU A 17 23.07 -9.25 -24.94
C GLU A 17 22.38 -9.17 -23.58
N ARG A 18 22.41 -8.00 -22.92
CA ARG A 18 21.72 -7.78 -21.65
C ARG A 18 20.19 -7.86 -21.76
N GLY A 19 19.61 -7.46 -22.89
CA GLY A 19 18.18 -7.59 -23.12
C GLY A 19 17.79 -9.06 -23.31
N LEU A 20 18.53 -9.78 -24.16
CA LEU A 20 18.32 -11.21 -24.41
C LEU A 20 18.48 -12.04 -23.13
N SER A 21 19.48 -11.75 -22.29
CA SER A 21 19.68 -12.44 -21.00
C SER A 21 18.54 -12.22 -20.01
N LYS A 22 17.73 -11.16 -20.20
CA LYS A 22 16.53 -10.86 -19.41
C LYS A 22 15.24 -11.41 -20.06
N GLY A 23 15.37 -12.28 -21.06
CA GLY A 23 14.25 -12.84 -21.82
C GLY A 23 13.56 -11.84 -22.76
N GLN A 24 14.19 -10.70 -23.05
CA GLN A 24 13.62 -9.69 -23.95
C GLN A 24 13.91 -10.05 -25.41
N THR A 25 13.00 -9.75 -26.32
CA THR A 25 13.26 -9.80 -27.75
C THR A 25 14.28 -8.73 -28.15
N ARG A 26 14.91 -8.91 -29.31
CA ARG A 26 15.86 -7.93 -29.86
C ARG A 26 15.20 -6.56 -30.05
N SER A 27 13.91 -6.53 -30.41
CA SER A 27 13.10 -5.31 -30.54
C SER A 27 12.88 -4.61 -29.18
N GLN A 28 12.56 -5.37 -28.14
CA GLN A 28 12.46 -4.87 -26.77
C GLN A 28 13.79 -4.31 -26.26
N ALA A 29 14.91 -5.02 -26.44
CA ALA A 29 16.24 -4.58 -26.02
C ALA A 29 16.66 -3.25 -26.68
N ARG A 30 16.20 -3.03 -27.91
CA ARG A 30 16.39 -1.77 -28.67
C ARG A 30 15.48 -0.63 -28.21
N GLY A 31 14.47 -0.90 -27.38
CA GLY A 31 13.49 0.10 -26.91
C GLY A 31 12.31 0.31 -27.85
N HIS A 32 12.19 -0.50 -28.90
CA HIS A 32 11.10 -0.46 -29.87
C HIS A 32 10.40 -1.83 -29.90
N PRO A 33 9.65 -2.19 -28.84
CA PRO A 33 8.87 -3.42 -28.82
C PRO A 33 7.90 -3.46 -30.01
N ARG A 34 7.69 -4.65 -30.57
CA ARG A 34 6.68 -4.87 -31.61
C ARG A 34 5.28 -4.79 -31.00
N SER A 35 4.26 -4.67 -31.85
CA SER A 35 2.86 -4.79 -31.42
C SER A 35 2.66 -6.11 -30.68
N GLY A 36 2.10 -6.06 -29.46
CA GLY A 36 1.93 -7.22 -28.57
C GLY A 36 3.11 -7.50 -27.63
N GLU A 37 4.29 -6.91 -27.84
CA GLU A 37 5.42 -7.04 -26.91
C GLU A 37 5.36 -6.00 -25.79
N GLY A 38 5.67 -6.39 -24.56
CA GLY A 38 5.83 -5.44 -23.46
C GLY A 38 7.06 -4.54 -23.64
N HIS A 39 7.05 -3.30 -23.13
CA HIS A 39 8.28 -2.50 -23.11
C HIS A 39 9.34 -3.13 -22.20
N ALA A 40 10.61 -3.11 -22.65
CA ALA A 40 11.77 -3.53 -21.85
C ALA A 40 11.92 -2.76 -20.52
N SER A 41 11.29 -1.59 -20.42
CA SER A 41 11.23 -0.74 -19.23
C SER A 41 10.02 -0.99 -18.34
N ARG A 42 9.24 -2.08 -18.55
CA ARG A 42 8.16 -2.46 -17.62
C ARG A 42 8.75 -2.56 -16.21
N ARG A 43 8.43 -1.56 -15.38
CA ARG A 43 8.83 -1.53 -13.98
C ARG A 43 8.07 -2.64 -13.28
N THR A 44 8.76 -3.74 -13.03
CA THR A 44 8.26 -4.92 -12.32
C THR A 44 8.27 -4.75 -10.81
N SER A 45 8.82 -3.66 -10.26
CA SER A 45 8.78 -3.44 -8.81
C SER A 45 7.41 -2.91 -8.41
N THR A 46 6.74 -3.63 -7.52
CA THR A 46 5.67 -3.07 -6.68
C THR A 46 6.18 -1.74 -6.10
N PRO A 47 5.44 -0.63 -6.27
CA PRO A 47 5.87 0.66 -5.73
C PRO A 47 6.15 0.55 -4.24
N ARG A 48 7.29 1.07 -3.78
CA ARG A 48 7.57 1.18 -2.36
C ARG A 48 6.46 2.00 -1.70
N TYR A 49 5.99 1.54 -0.54
CA TYR A 49 5.03 2.28 0.27
C TYR A 49 5.46 3.74 0.45
N ASP A 50 4.53 4.66 0.18
CA ASP A 50 4.70 6.09 0.40
C ASP A 50 3.43 6.60 1.07
N ARG A 51 3.58 7.08 2.31
CA ARG A 51 2.47 7.54 3.15
C ARG A 51 1.60 8.59 2.46
N ARG A 52 2.22 9.55 1.76
CA ARG A 52 1.45 10.62 1.09
C ARG A 52 0.68 10.07 -0.11
N LEU A 53 1.25 9.12 -0.85
CA LEU A 53 0.56 8.51 -1.98
C LEU A 53 -0.61 7.62 -1.52
N GLU A 54 -0.47 6.89 -0.42
CA GLU A 54 -1.58 6.14 0.19
C GLU A 54 -2.68 7.05 0.75
N GLU A 55 -2.34 8.19 1.36
CA GLU A 55 -3.34 9.19 1.77
C GLU A 55 -4.08 9.75 0.54
N GLY A 56 -3.37 9.99 -0.57
CA GLY A 56 -4.00 10.35 -1.85
C GLY A 56 -4.99 9.29 -2.34
N LEU A 57 -4.64 8.00 -2.26
CA LEU A 57 -5.56 6.91 -2.61
C LEU A 57 -6.79 6.86 -1.70
N LYS A 58 -6.61 7.09 -0.39
CA LYS A 58 -7.70 7.17 0.58
C LYS A 58 -8.66 8.30 0.25
N GLU A 59 -8.16 9.47 -0.12
CA GLU A 59 -8.97 10.59 -0.58
C GLU A 59 -9.73 10.28 -1.88
N MET A 60 -9.12 9.51 -2.79
CA MET A 60 -9.84 9.04 -3.98
C MET A 60 -10.97 8.06 -3.64
N ARG A 61 -10.80 7.16 -2.66
CA ARG A 61 -11.88 6.27 -2.18
C ARG A 61 -13.05 7.05 -1.58
N ARG A 62 -12.77 8.21 -0.97
CA ARG A 62 -13.78 9.18 -0.49
C ARG A 62 -14.49 9.96 -1.61
N GLY A 63 -14.21 9.64 -2.87
CA GLY A 63 -14.87 10.23 -4.04
C GLY A 63 -14.15 11.42 -4.66
N LYS A 64 -12.99 11.84 -4.13
CA LYS A 64 -12.22 12.94 -4.75
C LYS A 64 -11.63 12.47 -6.09
N SER A 65 -11.64 13.38 -7.06
CA SER A 65 -10.87 13.17 -8.30
C SER A 65 -9.38 13.02 -7.98
N LEU A 66 -8.63 12.31 -8.83
CA LEU A 66 -7.18 12.14 -8.68
C LEU A 66 -6.43 13.46 -8.47
N LYS A 67 -6.81 14.53 -9.19
CA LYS A 67 -6.19 15.86 -9.06
C LYS A 67 -6.49 16.48 -7.69
N ALA A 68 -7.72 16.37 -7.20
CA ALA A 68 -8.11 16.89 -5.90
C ALA A 68 -7.46 16.10 -4.76
N ALA A 69 -7.43 14.77 -4.87
CA ALA A 69 -6.77 13.89 -3.91
C ALA A 69 -5.26 14.12 -3.83
N ALA A 70 -4.57 14.26 -4.98
CA ALA A 70 -3.15 14.60 -5.03
C ALA A 70 -2.85 15.92 -4.33
N ARG A 71 -3.73 16.93 -4.51
CA ARG A 71 -3.61 18.22 -3.83
C ARG A 71 -3.78 18.08 -2.31
N SER A 72 -4.80 17.36 -1.84
CA SER A 72 -5.01 17.09 -0.41
C SER A 72 -3.83 16.35 0.23
N ALA A 73 -3.18 15.46 -0.52
CA ALA A 73 -2.02 14.70 -0.06
C ALA A 73 -0.66 15.41 -0.28
N HIS A 74 -0.66 16.65 -0.81
CA HIS A 74 0.56 17.41 -1.12
C HIS A 74 1.56 16.66 -2.02
N VAL A 75 1.05 16.02 -3.08
CA VAL A 75 1.85 15.30 -4.08
C VAL A 75 1.49 15.75 -5.50
N ALA A 76 2.44 15.60 -6.44
CA ALA A 76 2.15 15.84 -7.84
C ALA A 76 1.09 14.85 -8.37
N PRO A 77 0.08 15.30 -9.13
CA PRO A 77 -0.96 14.41 -9.68
C PRO A 77 -0.39 13.25 -10.50
N GLU A 78 0.66 13.50 -11.28
CA GLU A 78 1.34 12.46 -12.05
C GLU A 78 1.97 11.39 -11.16
N ARG A 79 2.56 11.78 -10.02
CA ARG A 79 3.17 10.84 -9.08
C ARG A 79 2.10 9.94 -8.44
N LEU A 80 0.97 10.51 -8.03
CA LEU A 80 -0.17 9.73 -7.50
C LEU A 80 -0.73 8.79 -8.57
N ARG A 81 -0.91 9.26 -9.81
CA ARG A 81 -1.37 8.43 -10.93
C ARG A 81 -0.45 7.25 -11.18
N ASN A 82 0.85 7.51 -11.33
CA ASN A 82 1.83 6.46 -11.63
C ASN A 82 1.92 5.44 -10.50
N TYR A 83 1.84 5.89 -9.25
CA TYR A 83 1.77 5.00 -8.10
C TYR A 83 0.52 4.13 -8.13
N ALA A 84 -0.66 4.75 -8.27
CA ALA A 84 -1.94 4.07 -8.28
C ALA A 84 -2.07 3.03 -9.41
N THR A 85 -1.55 3.34 -10.60
CA THR A 85 -1.56 2.40 -11.74
C THR A 85 -0.58 1.26 -11.53
N GLN A 86 0.60 1.52 -10.97
CA GLN A 86 1.59 0.48 -10.67
C GLN A 86 1.14 -0.46 -9.55
N THR A 87 0.39 0.05 -8.55
CA THR A 87 -0.20 -0.78 -7.49
C THR A 87 -1.46 -1.53 -7.94
N GLY A 88 -1.99 -1.25 -9.13
CA GLY A 88 -3.17 -1.92 -9.67
C GLY A 88 -4.49 -1.54 -8.96
N VAL A 89 -4.50 -0.50 -8.13
CA VAL A 89 -5.67 -0.12 -7.31
C VAL A 89 -6.61 0.85 -8.00
N VAL A 90 -6.25 1.36 -9.18
CA VAL A 90 -7.13 2.23 -9.96
C VAL A 90 -7.31 1.71 -11.37
N ARG A 91 -8.48 1.99 -11.92
CA ARG A 91 -8.80 1.82 -13.34
C ARG A 91 -9.27 3.13 -13.92
N LYS A 92 -8.98 3.33 -15.21
CA LYS A 92 -9.54 4.46 -15.95
C LYS A 92 -10.92 4.07 -16.46
N GLU A 93 -11.94 4.78 -16.01
CA GLU A 93 -13.31 4.63 -16.48
C GLU A 93 -13.75 5.92 -17.15
N ARG A 94 -14.11 5.83 -18.44
CA ARG A 94 -14.36 6.99 -19.30
C ARG A 94 -13.16 7.96 -19.25
N ARG A 95 -13.33 9.09 -18.58
CA ARG A 95 -12.30 10.16 -18.44
C ARG A 95 -11.83 10.34 -16.99
N ARG A 96 -12.16 9.43 -16.07
CA ARG A 96 -11.82 9.54 -14.65
C ARG A 96 -11.07 8.30 -14.16
N TRP A 97 -10.19 8.51 -13.19
CA TRP A 97 -9.55 7.42 -12.44
C TRP A 97 -10.45 7.05 -11.27
N VAL A 98 -10.82 5.78 -11.18
CA VAL A 98 -11.67 5.23 -10.14
C VAL A 98 -10.86 4.21 -9.35
N VAL A 99 -10.97 4.25 -8.02
CA VAL A 99 -10.33 3.27 -7.14
C VAL A 99 -11.13 1.98 -7.21
N MET A 100 -10.46 0.88 -7.51
CA MET A 100 -11.02 -0.46 -7.50
C MET A 100 -10.95 -1.06 -6.09
N ASP A 101 -11.50 -2.26 -5.93
CA ASP A 101 -11.29 -3.07 -4.74
C ASP A 101 -9.78 -3.33 -4.54
N ASP A 102 -9.26 -2.87 -3.41
CA ASP A 102 -7.83 -2.87 -3.12
C ASP A 102 -7.45 -4.12 -2.32
N ARG A 103 -7.06 -5.15 -3.07
CA ARG A 103 -6.68 -6.48 -2.58
C ARG A 103 -5.21 -6.62 -2.19
N ARG A 104 -4.50 -5.49 -2.01
CA ARG A 104 -3.12 -5.55 -1.55
C ARG A 104 -3.11 -6.01 -0.09
N GLN A 105 -2.33 -7.03 0.20
CA GLN A 105 -2.20 -7.52 1.57
C GLN A 105 -1.47 -6.51 2.43
N ARG A 106 -1.90 -6.37 3.69
CA ARG A 106 -1.34 -5.39 4.62
C ARG A 106 -1.01 -6.05 5.93
N GLN A 107 0.18 -5.78 6.43
CA GLN A 107 0.53 -6.12 7.79
C GLN A 107 -0.05 -5.05 8.73
N VAL A 108 -0.83 -5.48 9.73
CA VAL A 108 -1.48 -4.59 10.70
C VAL A 108 -1.35 -5.14 12.11
N GLN A 109 -1.28 -4.26 13.10
CA GLN A 109 -1.34 -4.60 14.51
C GLN A 109 -2.79 -4.58 14.98
N ILE A 110 -3.17 -5.58 15.78
CA ILE A 110 -4.47 -5.65 16.45
C ILE A 110 -4.28 -6.02 17.93
N PHE A 111 -5.28 -5.70 18.75
CA PHE A 111 -5.39 -6.24 20.11
C PHE A 111 -6.54 -7.26 20.14
N SER A 112 -6.23 -8.48 20.58
CA SER A 112 -7.19 -9.58 20.63
C SER A 112 -6.83 -10.54 21.75
N GLY A 113 -7.83 -10.99 22.52
CA GLY A 113 -7.62 -11.93 23.63
C GLY A 113 -6.62 -11.44 24.68
N GLY A 114 -6.57 -10.12 24.91
CA GLY A 114 -5.59 -9.47 25.78
C GLY A 114 -4.13 -9.56 25.35
N ARG A 115 -3.88 -9.69 24.05
CA ARG A 115 -2.54 -9.66 23.46
C ARG A 115 -2.49 -8.69 22.29
N ALA A 116 -1.33 -8.08 22.10
CA ALA A 116 -1.01 -7.41 20.85
C ALA A 116 -0.41 -8.40 19.87
N MET A 117 -0.90 -8.39 18.64
CA MET A 117 -0.42 -9.28 17.59
C MET A 117 -0.43 -8.58 16.26
N THR A 118 0.48 -9.02 15.39
CA THR A 118 0.57 -8.56 14.01
C THR A 118 -0.02 -9.62 13.10
N ILE A 119 -1.01 -9.24 12.30
CA ILE A 119 -1.65 -10.11 11.32
C ILE A 119 -1.46 -9.53 9.91
N VAL A 120 -1.63 -10.38 8.89
CA VAL A 120 -1.70 -9.94 7.50
C VAL A 120 -3.15 -10.02 7.07
N VAL A 121 -3.72 -8.90 6.61
CA VAL A 121 -5.12 -8.83 6.15
C VAL A 121 -5.20 -8.83 4.63
N PRO A 122 -6.27 -9.38 4.04
CA PRO A 122 -6.37 -9.60 2.59
C PRO A 122 -6.58 -8.34 1.77
N GLY A 123 -7.13 -7.27 2.36
CA GLY A 123 -7.45 -6.07 1.60
C GLY A 123 -7.57 -4.81 2.44
N TYR A 124 -8.08 -3.76 1.80
CA TYR A 124 -8.25 -2.45 2.40
C TYR A 124 -9.38 -2.44 3.44
N ALA A 125 -10.45 -3.19 3.24
CA ALA A 125 -11.62 -3.20 4.13
C ALA A 125 -11.23 -3.62 5.56
N GLU A 126 -10.53 -4.75 5.71
CA GLU A 126 -10.04 -5.24 7.00
C GLU A 126 -9.01 -4.28 7.60
N ALA A 127 -8.10 -3.74 6.78
CA ALA A 127 -7.10 -2.77 7.25
C ALA A 127 -7.74 -1.46 7.74
N GLU A 128 -8.83 -1.02 7.11
CA GLU A 128 -9.59 0.16 7.51
C GLU A 128 -10.35 -0.08 8.81
N LEU A 129 -10.97 -1.27 8.97
CA LEU A 129 -11.58 -1.67 10.24
C LEU A 129 -10.55 -1.64 11.38
N VAL A 130 -9.38 -2.26 11.18
CA VAL A 130 -8.28 -2.22 12.15
C VAL A 130 -7.81 -0.79 12.42
N GLY A 131 -7.65 0.03 11.38
CA GLY A 131 -7.24 1.43 11.54
C GLY A 131 -8.23 2.24 12.39
N ARG A 132 -9.54 2.11 12.14
CA ARG A 132 -10.57 2.77 12.94
C ARG A 132 -10.57 2.27 14.39
N TYR A 133 -10.41 0.96 14.58
CA TYR A 133 -10.32 0.35 15.89
C TYR A 133 -9.13 0.89 16.70
N MET A 134 -7.91 0.88 16.13
CA MET A 134 -6.72 1.36 16.82
C MET A 134 -6.79 2.86 17.14
N ALA A 135 -7.40 3.66 16.26
CA ALA A 135 -7.68 5.07 16.55
C ALA A 135 -8.65 5.25 17.73
N ALA A 136 -9.71 4.44 17.79
CA ALA A 136 -10.67 4.46 18.89
C ALA A 136 -10.04 3.99 20.22
N VAL A 137 -9.15 2.99 20.18
CA VAL A 137 -8.36 2.56 21.34
C VAL A 137 -7.44 3.69 21.82
N GLY A 138 -6.71 4.34 20.93
CA GLY A 138 -5.86 5.49 21.28
C GLY A 138 -6.66 6.62 21.92
N GLU A 139 -7.84 6.94 21.35
CA GLU A 139 -8.72 7.96 21.89
C GLU A 139 -9.30 7.56 23.26
N PHE A 140 -9.68 6.30 23.44
CA PHE A 140 -10.08 5.75 24.75
C PHE A 140 -8.94 5.89 25.77
N LEU A 141 -7.71 5.46 25.45
CA LEU A 141 -6.58 5.53 26.37
C LEU A 141 -6.25 6.97 26.77
N ARG A 142 -6.39 7.92 25.84
CA ARG A 142 -6.18 9.35 26.06
C ARG A 142 -7.26 10.01 26.92
N THR A 143 -8.52 9.60 26.77
CA THR A 143 -9.68 10.30 27.37
C THR A 143 -10.36 9.54 28.51
N ASN A 144 -10.01 8.27 28.71
CA ASN A 144 -10.73 7.32 29.56
C ASN A 144 -12.24 7.17 29.21
N ASN A 145 -12.63 7.53 27.98
CA ASN A 145 -14.01 7.42 27.54
C ASN A 145 -14.26 6.08 26.82
N ALA A 146 -14.84 5.11 27.54
CA ALA A 146 -15.13 3.78 27.00
C ALA A 146 -16.18 3.78 25.87
N SER A 147 -16.95 4.85 25.70
CA SER A 147 -17.93 4.93 24.61
C SER A 147 -17.28 4.90 23.22
N ASN A 148 -16.01 5.30 23.10
CA ASN A 148 -15.22 5.19 21.87
C ASN A 148 -15.06 3.75 21.37
N LEU A 149 -15.14 2.77 22.27
CA LEU A 149 -14.95 1.35 21.96
C LEU A 149 -16.26 0.65 21.53
N ARG A 150 -17.42 1.25 21.80
CA ARG A 150 -18.74 0.65 21.53
C ARG A 150 -18.90 0.15 20.09
N PRO A 151 -18.46 0.87 19.04
CA PRO A 151 -18.61 0.40 17.67
C PRO A 151 -17.83 -0.88 17.34
N PHE A 152 -16.92 -1.32 18.21
CA PHE A 152 -16.04 -2.46 17.98
C PHE A 152 -16.37 -3.66 18.89
N VAL A 153 -17.41 -3.55 19.72
CA VAL A 153 -17.83 -4.66 20.59
C VAL A 153 -18.38 -5.79 19.73
N GLY A 154 -17.74 -6.96 19.81
CA GLY A 154 -18.13 -8.14 19.02
C GLY A 154 -17.52 -8.17 17.61
N GLU A 155 -16.86 -7.09 17.17
CA GLU A 155 -16.25 -6.99 15.85
C GLU A 155 -15.06 -7.94 15.69
N ARG A 156 -14.93 -8.50 14.49
CA ARG A 156 -13.90 -9.49 14.15
C ARG A 156 -13.14 -9.06 12.91
N VAL A 157 -11.86 -9.39 12.88
CA VAL A 157 -11.00 -9.20 11.70
C VAL A 157 -10.49 -10.56 11.24
N ALA A 158 -10.60 -10.85 9.94
CA ALA A 158 -10.03 -12.04 9.33
C ALA A 158 -8.65 -11.75 8.75
N ASP A 159 -7.70 -12.66 8.94
CA ASP A 159 -6.41 -12.62 8.25
C ASP A 159 -6.49 -13.23 6.84
N VAL A 160 -5.39 -13.17 6.09
CA VAL A 160 -5.27 -13.75 4.73
C VAL A 160 -5.51 -15.26 4.67
N ASN A 161 -5.42 -15.97 5.81
CA ASN A 161 -5.67 -17.41 5.91
C ASN A 161 -7.11 -17.71 6.35
N GLY A 162 -7.96 -16.68 6.49
CA GLY A 162 -9.34 -16.82 6.94
C GLY A 162 -9.51 -17.00 8.46
N LYS A 163 -8.43 -16.92 9.26
CA LYS A 163 -8.54 -16.99 10.71
C LYS A 163 -9.07 -15.67 11.26
N THR A 164 -10.10 -15.75 12.10
CA THR A 164 -10.75 -14.57 12.68
C THR A 164 -10.25 -14.24 14.08
N TYR A 165 -10.12 -12.96 14.39
CA TYR A 165 -9.70 -12.42 15.68
C TYR A 165 -10.75 -11.45 16.20
N LEU A 166 -11.24 -11.66 17.42
CA LEU A 166 -12.16 -10.75 18.10
C LEU A 166 -11.38 -9.52 18.60
N LEU A 167 -11.85 -8.32 18.26
CA LEU A 167 -11.20 -7.08 18.70
C LEU A 167 -11.39 -6.87 20.20
N GLU A 168 -10.31 -6.50 20.90
CA GLU A 168 -10.34 -6.27 22.35
C GLU A 168 -11.00 -4.93 22.68
N THR A 169 -12.06 -4.96 23.47
CA THR A 169 -12.78 -3.74 23.89
C THR A 169 -12.85 -3.57 25.40
N ARG A 170 -12.23 -4.47 26.19
CA ARG A 170 -12.26 -4.38 27.66
C ARG A 170 -11.26 -3.31 28.14
N PRO A 171 -11.73 -2.25 28.83
CA PRO A 171 -10.89 -1.15 29.30
C PRO A 171 -9.64 -1.60 30.07
N ASN A 172 -9.80 -2.48 31.07
CA ASN A 172 -8.70 -2.94 31.92
C ASN A 172 -7.61 -3.67 31.13
N ILE A 173 -7.99 -4.40 30.07
CA ILE A 173 -7.05 -5.12 29.23
C ILE A 173 -6.28 -4.15 28.33
N LEU A 174 -6.98 -3.17 27.74
CA LEU A 174 -6.35 -2.14 26.92
C LEU A 174 -5.37 -1.28 27.72
N TYR A 175 -5.72 -0.91 28.96
CA TYR A 175 -4.78 -0.25 29.87
C TYR A 175 -3.56 -1.10 30.17
N ARG A 176 -3.75 -2.39 30.44
CA ARG A 176 -2.64 -3.32 30.67
C ARG A 176 -1.71 -3.41 29.47
N LEU A 177 -2.27 -3.53 28.25
CA LEU A 177 -1.48 -3.57 27.02
C LEU A 177 -0.67 -2.29 26.84
N HIS A 178 -1.29 -1.13 27.04
CA HIS A 178 -0.60 0.16 26.97
C HIS A 178 0.52 0.29 28.01
N ALA A 179 0.28 -0.13 29.26
CA ALA A 179 1.27 -0.11 30.33
C ALA A 179 2.50 -1.02 30.05
N LEU A 180 2.34 -2.04 29.19
CA LEU A 180 3.44 -2.90 28.73
C LEU A 180 4.23 -2.26 27.57
N GLY A 181 4.01 -0.99 27.25
CA GLY A 181 4.65 -0.28 26.14
C GLY A 181 4.11 -0.67 24.77
N VAL A 182 2.94 -1.32 24.71
CA VAL A 182 2.30 -1.63 23.44
C VAL A 182 1.52 -0.40 22.98
N GLU A 183 2.17 0.39 22.13
CA GLU A 183 1.54 1.57 21.54
C GLU A 183 0.51 1.21 20.46
N PRO A 184 -0.68 1.84 20.44
CA PRO A 184 -1.68 1.60 19.40
C PRO A 184 -1.29 2.10 18.00
N PHE A 185 -0.28 2.98 17.92
CA PHE A 185 -0.05 3.80 16.73
C PHE A 185 1.27 3.56 15.98
N GLU A 186 2.12 2.62 16.43
CA GLU A 186 3.23 2.16 15.58
C GLU A 186 2.72 1.18 14.52
N GLN A 187 1.85 1.68 13.63
CA GLN A 187 1.50 0.96 12.41
C GLN A 187 2.75 0.84 11.54
N VAL A 188 3.35 -0.35 11.54
CA VAL A 188 4.12 -0.82 10.38
C VAL A 188 3.11 -1.04 9.26
N TYR A 189 2.66 0.05 8.61
CA TYR A 189 1.79 -0.01 7.43
C TYR A 189 2.64 -0.52 6.28
N ARG A 190 2.84 -1.84 6.25
CA ARG A 190 3.62 -2.51 5.23
C ARG A 190 2.67 -3.24 4.32
N ILE A 191 2.62 -2.77 3.08
CA ILE A 191 2.08 -3.58 1.99
C ILE A 191 3.02 -4.77 1.84
N VAL A 192 2.49 -5.98 2.04
CA VAL A 192 3.24 -7.23 1.91
C VAL A 192 2.86 -7.81 0.55
N GLY A 193 3.81 -7.87 -0.38
CA GLY A 193 3.56 -8.30 -1.77
C GLY A 193 4.68 -7.95 -2.73
#